data_AF-A0A5Q0GTX5-F1
#
_entry.id   AF-A0A5Q0GTX5-F1
#
_cell.length_a   1.000
_cell.length_b   1.000
_cell.length_c   1.000
_cell.angle_alpha   90.00
_cell.angle_beta   90.00
_cell.angle_gamma   90.00
#
_symmetry.space_group_name_H-M   'P 1'
#
loop_
_entity.id
_entity.type
_entity.pdbx_description
1 polymer ?
#
loop_
_entity_poly.entity_id
_entity_poly.type
_entity_poly.pdbx_seq_one_letter_code
_entity_poly.pdbx_strand_id
1 'polypeptide(L)' 'MSRPDPDPHRLLHTPAEAAALLAVRESWLRRRAGRREIPCTFLGKHLRFSPADLTAIAQAGARPARSPRSPIRRGRSSLD' A
#
# COMPACT_ATOMS: atom_id res chain seq x y z
N MET A 1 -18.41 -14.72 20.98
CA MET A 1 -18.61 -14.89 19.52
C MET A 1 -17.26 -15.12 18.87
N SER A 2 -17.00 -16.30 18.33
CA SER A 2 -15.79 -16.56 17.54
C SER A 2 -15.84 -15.68 16.29
N ARG A 3 -14.82 -14.85 16.07
CA ARG A 3 -14.61 -14.23 14.76
C ARG A 3 -14.50 -15.37 13.75
N PRO A 4 -15.24 -15.37 12.62
CA PRO A 4 -14.95 -16.32 11.56
C PRO A 4 -13.47 -16.12 11.18
N ASP A 5 -12.70 -17.21 11.24
CA ASP A 5 -11.34 -17.23 10.73
C ASP A 5 -11.38 -16.76 9.27
N PRO A 6 -10.61 -15.72 8.88
CA PRO A 6 -10.60 -15.27 7.51
C PRO A 6 -9.98 -16.39 6.68
N ASP A 7 -10.85 -17.17 6.04
CA ASP A 7 -10.53 -18.32 5.19
C ASP A 7 -9.25 -18.03 4.38
N PRO A 8 -8.09 -18.61 4.74
CA PRO A 8 -6.80 -18.25 4.15
C PRO A 8 -6.73 -18.65 2.67
N HIS A 9 -7.71 -19.41 2.19
CA HIS A 9 -7.89 -19.81 0.80
C HIS A 9 -8.76 -18.85 -0.03
N ARG A 10 -9.25 -17.75 0.56
CA ARG A 10 -10.01 -16.74 -0.19
C ARG A 10 -9.06 -15.95 -1.09
N LEU A 11 -9.11 -16.27 -2.39
CA LEU A 11 -8.28 -15.65 -3.43
C LEU A 11 -8.43 -14.12 -3.57
N LEU A 12 -9.57 -13.56 -3.13
CA LEU A 12 -9.92 -12.16 -3.35
C LEU A 12 -10.49 -11.50 -2.10
N HIS A 13 -9.86 -10.41 -1.68
CA HIS A 13 -10.25 -9.57 -0.56
C HIS A 13 -11.33 -8.56 -0.96
N THR A 14 -12.26 -8.33 -0.06
CA THR A 14 -13.21 -7.22 -0.09
C THR A 14 -12.50 -5.89 0.19
N PRO A 15 -13.11 -4.73 -0.12
CA PRO A 15 -12.52 -3.44 0.20
C PRO A 15 -12.23 -3.25 1.70
N ALA A 16 -13.08 -3.80 2.57
CA ALA A 16 -12.89 -3.74 4.02
C ALA A 16 -11.70 -4.59 4.49
N GLU A 17 -11.58 -5.82 3.98
CA GLU A 17 -10.43 -6.70 4.28
C GLU A 17 -9.12 -6.08 3.76
N ALA A 18 -9.11 -5.57 2.52
CA ALA A 18 -7.96 -4.87 1.94
C ALA A 18 -7.56 -3.64 2.75
N ALA A 19 -8.53 -2.86 3.24
CA ALA A 19 -8.30 -1.69 4.07
C ALA A 19 -7.61 -2.07 5.39
N ALA A 20 -8.07 -3.16 6.03
CA ALA A 20 -7.44 -3.69 7.24
C ALA A 20 -6.00 -4.16 6.98
N LEU A 21 -5.77 -4.90 5.90
CA LEU A 21 -4.43 -5.41 5.54
C LEU A 21 -3.43 -4.29 5.23
N LEU A 22 -3.87 -3.24 4.55
CA LEU A 22 -3.03 -2.10 4.17
C LEU A 22 -2.98 -1.00 5.24
N ALA A 23 -3.73 -1.15 6.35
CA ALA A 23 -3.91 -0.14 7.39
C ALA A 23 -4.36 1.24 6.85
N VAL A 24 -5.27 1.25 5.85
CA VAL A 24 -5.83 2.47 5.25
C VAL A 24 -7.34 2.55 5.44
N ARG A 25 -7.95 3.70 5.11
CA ARG A 25 -9.42 3.85 5.13
C ARG A 25 -10.05 3.15 3.93
N GLU A 26 -11.13 2.38 4.15
CA GLU A 26 -11.90 1.73 3.06
C GLU A 26 -12.40 2.74 2.02
N SER A 27 -12.87 3.91 2.46
CA SER A 27 -13.35 4.96 1.55
C SER A 27 -12.26 5.49 0.61
N TRP A 28 -11.00 5.47 1.03
CA TRP A 28 -9.87 5.81 0.17
C TRP A 28 -9.70 4.77 -0.94
N LEU A 29 -9.73 3.48 -0.60
CA LEU A 29 -9.65 2.39 -1.58
C LEU A 29 -10.78 2.49 -2.61
N ARG A 30 -12.03 2.67 -2.15
CA ARG A 30 -13.19 2.81 -3.06
C ARG A 30 -13.03 4.00 -4.01
N ARG A 31 -12.61 5.17 -3.48
CA ARG A 31 -12.41 6.37 -4.29
C ARG A 31 -11.29 6.20 -5.32
N ARG A 32 -10.18 5.60 -4.92
CA ARG A 32 -9.01 5.36 -5.79
C ARG A 32 -9.31 4.32 -6.86
N ALA A 33 -9.98 3.23 -6.50
CA ALA A 33 -10.40 2.18 -7.42
C ALA A 33 -11.42 2.71 -8.44
N GLY A 34 -12.40 3.51 -8.00
CA GLY A 34 -13.35 4.17 -8.89
C GLY A 34 -12.69 5.12 -9.90
N ARG A 35 -11.56 5.73 -9.52
CA ARG A 35 -10.71 6.55 -10.39
C ARG A 35 -9.65 5.75 -11.17
N ARG A 36 -9.61 4.43 -10.99
CA ARG A 36 -8.62 3.51 -11.59
C ARG A 36 -7.16 3.90 -11.28
N GLU A 37 -6.94 4.52 -10.12
CA GLU A 37 -5.61 4.98 -9.66
C GLU A 37 -4.83 3.89 -8.89
N ILE A 38 -5.47 2.76 -8.61
CA ILE A 38 -4.88 1.60 -7.93
C ILE A 38 -5.31 0.31 -8.64
N PRO A 39 -4.48 -0.74 -8.60
CA PRO A 39 -4.87 -2.05 -9.11
C PRO A 39 -6.03 -2.63 -8.29
N CYS A 40 -7.01 -3.20 -8.98
CA CYS A 40 -8.17 -3.86 -8.41
C CYS A 40 -8.86 -4.74 -9.44
N THR A 41 -9.64 -5.71 -8.96
CA THR A 41 -10.42 -6.63 -9.78
C THR A 41 -11.91 -6.32 -9.63
N PHE A 42 -12.60 -6.06 -10.76
CA PHE A 42 -14.05 -5.92 -10.79
C PHE A 42 -14.71 -7.24 -11.17
N LEU A 43 -15.52 -7.78 -10.26
CA LEU A 43 -16.38 -8.94 -10.52
C LEU A 43 -17.83 -8.47 -10.64
N GLY A 44 -18.22 -8.11 -11.87
CA GLY A 44 -19.47 -7.40 -12.12
C GLY A 44 -19.49 -6.07 -11.36
N LYS A 45 -20.46 -5.90 -10.45
CA LYS A 45 -20.58 -4.70 -9.61
C LYS A 45 -19.68 -4.70 -8.36
N HIS A 46 -18.94 -5.78 -8.12
CA HIS A 46 -18.18 -5.96 -6.89
C HIS A 46 -16.70 -5.59 -7.10
N LEU A 47 -16.22 -4.68 -6.27
CA LEU A 47 -14.80 -4.36 -6.16
C LEU A 47 -14.10 -5.40 -5.25
N ARG A 48 -13.02 -6.00 -5.75
CA ARG A 48 -12.18 -6.95 -5.02
C ARG A 48 -10.69 -6.64 -5.23
N PHE A 49 -9.86 -7.16 -4.34
CA PHE A 49 -8.41 -7.03 -4.38
C PHE A 49 -7.77 -8.40 -4.27
N SER A 50 -6.91 -8.75 -5.21
CA SER A 50 -6.03 -9.90 -5.10
C SER A 50 -4.85 -9.60 -4.17
N PRO A 51 -4.16 -10.62 -3.63
CA PRO A 51 -2.92 -10.41 -2.90
C PRO A 51 -1.88 -9.61 -3.69
N ALA A 52 -1.78 -9.85 -5.00
CA ALA A 52 -0.88 -9.11 -5.89
C ALA A 52 -1.24 -7.61 -5.98
N ASP A 53 -2.53 -7.28 -6.03
CA ASP A 53 -2.99 -5.89 -6.02
C ASP A 53 -2.55 -5.17 -4.73
N LEU A 54 -2.71 -5.83 -3.58
CA LEU A 54 -2.31 -5.28 -2.28
C LEU A 54 -0.81 -5.01 -2.22
N THR A 55 0.01 -5.97 -2.67
CA THR A 55 1.47 -5.80 -2.74
C THR A 55 1.83 -4.62 -3.66
N ALA A 56 1.20 -4.51 -4.83
CA ALA A 56 1.46 -3.41 -5.76
C ALA A 56 1.06 -2.04 -5.16
N ILE A 57 -0.05 -1.95 -4.44
CA ILE A 57 -0.47 -0.72 -3.74
C ILE A 57 0.55 -0.34 -2.67
N ALA A 58 1.00 -1.30 -1.85
CA ALA A 58 1.99 -1.04 -0.81
C ALA A 58 3.33 -0.57 -1.39
N GLN A 59 3.79 -1.21 -2.47
CA GLN A 59 5.00 -0.82 -3.19
C GLN A 59 4.90 0.58 -3.80
N ALA A 60 3.76 0.90 -4.44
CA ALA A 60 3.53 2.23 -5.00
C ALA A 60 3.50 3.35 -3.95
N GLY A 61 3.10 3.03 -2.71
CA GLY A 61 3.13 3.94 -1.57
C GLY A 61 4.49 4.06 -0.87
N ALA A 62 5.43 3.15 -1.15
CA ALA A 62 6.74 3.16 -0.53
C ALA A 62 7.54 4.38 -0.99
N ARG A 63 7.91 5.25 -0.04
CA ARG A 63 8.82 6.37 -0.27
C ARG A 63 10.15 6.08 0.43
N PRO A 64 11.31 6.30 -0.23
CA PRO A 64 12.59 6.11 0.43
C PRO A 64 12.65 6.96 1.70
N ALA A 65 13.11 6.34 2.80
CA ALA A 65 13.39 7.07 4.02
C ALA A 65 14.31 8.24 3.67
N ARG A 66 13.90 9.44 4.07
CA ARG A 66 14.63 10.68 3.75
C ARG A 66 16.04 10.51 4.32
N SER A 67 17.03 10.28 3.45
CA SER A 67 18.40 10.03 3.89
C SER A 67 18.82 11.17 4.81
N PRO A 68 19.33 10.89 6.03
CA PRO A 68 19.88 11.94 6.86
C PRO A 68 20.92 12.67 6.03
N ARG A 69 20.75 13.99 5.91
CA ARG A 69 21.62 14.86 5.12
C ARG A 69 23.05 14.59 5.56
N SER A 70 23.84 13.95 4.71
CA SER A 70 25.25 13.71 4.98
C SER A 70 25.89 15.07 5.25
N PRO A 71 26.53 15.29 6.41
CA PRO A 71 27.15 16.58 6.69
C PRO A 71 28.22 16.79 5.63
N ILE A 72 28.04 17.86 4.84
CA ILE A 72 29.05 18.35 3.90
C ILE A 72 30.36 18.42 4.67
N ARG A 73 31.30 17.51 4.35
CA ARG A 73 32.70 17.65 4.74
C ARG A 73 33.21 18.89 4.02
N ARG A 74 33.05 20.06 4.65
CA ARG A 74 33.77 21.26 4.24
C ARG A 74 35.24 20.92 4.37
N GLY A 75 35.87 20.79 3.21
CA GLY A 75 37.28 20.50 3.05
C GLY A 75 38.07 21.44 3.94
N ARG A 76 38.81 20.83 4.85
CA ARG A 76 39.92 21.46 5.55
C ARG A 76 41.06 21.45 4.54
N SER A 77 41.15 22.51 3.75
CA SER A 77 42.34 22.77 2.93
C SER A 77 43.47 23.13 3.89
N SER A 78 44.44 22.23 3.97
CA SER A 78 45.72 22.43 4.63
C SER A 78 46.46 23.59 3.96
N LEU A 79 47.09 24.44 4.76
CA LEU A 79 48.12 25.36 4.29
C LEU A 79 49.27 24.55 3.67
N ASP A 80 49.68 24.97 2.48
CA ASP A 80 51.04 24.94 1.95
C ASP A 80 51.28 26.30 1.28
#